data_AF-A0A0D0EA64-F1
#
_entry.id   AF-A0A0D0EA64-F1
#
_cell.length_a   1.000
_cell.length_b   1.000
_cell.length_c   1.000
_cell.angle_alpha   90.00
_cell.angle_beta   90.00
_cell.angle_gamma   90.00
#
_symmetry.space_group_name_H-M   'P 1'
#
loop_
_entity.id
_entity.type
_entity.pdbx_description
1 polymer ?
#
loop_
_entity_poly.entity_id
_entity_poly.type
_entity_poly.pdbx_seq_one_letter_code
_entity_poly.pdbx_strand_id
1 'polypeptide(L)'
;MPPFVSRSSQTSTTSDSSAPAERSPGGERLSPVSGSKSPPRTPASPNHSFTSLDPLEEDTEGEEVGGSPRAASPPSANQYVEPEMLIGVSLGFSRPVISTELVPMPSVMPNVITLPYGKAPTFHFQAPSWRKLLKLMARLSATRVEPTLEALTVAKHQLKLRTVIQFVKIHHSASEWRTLLYLTTDFPISPTTPNSHRYTNGDVSVLPYSYTLSPLPTLLRDGAESPMAKYYVVPPTATTPYPTLPINFPNLAMYLQSAVQDSRRASTDSSSGVRKLANYIDNCYQNEAESATPIDQAVSVRRGVGGMFRRVIRKHRGSARNSSGNEEIYDLVTPFVPDEWG
;
A
#
# COMPACT_ATOMS: atom_id res chain seq x y z
N MET A 1 18.22 52.02 52.69
CA MET A 1 19.66 52.13 52.38
C MET A 1 19.87 51.85 50.89
N PRO A 2 20.83 52.54 50.24
CA PRO A 2 20.92 52.77 48.79
C PRO A 2 21.64 51.65 48.02
N PRO A 3 21.82 51.79 46.68
CA PRO A 3 22.06 50.71 45.73
C PRO A 3 23.55 50.48 45.41
N PHE A 4 23.86 49.36 44.76
CA PHE A 4 25.13 49.15 44.07
C PHE A 4 24.93 48.99 42.56
N VAL A 5 25.90 49.54 41.85
CA VAL A 5 25.93 49.98 40.45
C VAL A 5 27.07 49.28 39.72
N SER A 6 26.95 49.17 38.38
CA SER A 6 28.00 48.91 37.36
C SER A 6 28.46 47.46 37.17
N ARG A 7 28.86 46.98 35.97
CA ARG A 7 29.24 47.66 34.71
C ARG A 7 29.11 46.70 33.50
N SER A 8 29.03 47.34 32.34
CA SER A 8 28.97 46.91 30.95
C SER A 8 30.17 46.14 30.39
N SER A 9 29.96 45.43 29.27
CA SER A 9 30.82 45.47 28.06
C SER A 9 30.07 44.94 26.84
N GLN A 10 29.99 45.79 25.81
CA GLN A 10 29.53 45.54 24.45
C GLN A 10 30.73 45.12 23.59
N THR A 11 30.52 44.30 22.55
CA THR A 11 31.27 44.41 21.28
C THR A 11 30.38 44.05 20.11
N SER A 12 30.17 45.04 19.26
CA SER A 12 29.61 45.04 17.92
C SER A 12 30.62 44.56 16.88
N THR A 13 30.17 43.91 15.81
CA THR A 13 30.86 43.93 14.51
C THR A 13 29.84 43.98 13.37
N THR A 14 29.88 45.11 12.69
CA THR A 14 29.23 45.48 11.43
C THR A 14 30.09 45.05 10.25
N SER A 15 29.47 44.64 9.15
CA SER A 15 30.06 44.85 7.82
C SER A 15 28.95 45.08 6.80
N ASP A 16 28.88 46.35 6.40
CA ASP A 16 28.16 46.94 5.29
C ASP A 16 28.71 46.44 3.94
N SER A 17 27.86 46.39 2.91
CA SER A 17 28.27 46.66 1.53
C SER A 17 27.07 47.01 0.65
N SER A 18 27.23 48.15 0.00
CA SER A 18 26.23 49.01 -0.60
C SER A 18 25.77 48.61 -2.01
N ALA A 19 24.64 49.20 -2.39
CA ALA A 19 24.02 49.24 -3.72
C ALA A 19 24.89 49.93 -4.81
N PRO A 20 24.41 49.98 -6.07
CA PRO A 20 23.63 51.16 -6.46
C PRO A 20 22.40 50.88 -7.35
N ALA A 21 21.55 51.90 -7.43
CA ALA A 21 20.27 51.99 -8.11
C ALA A 21 20.36 52.59 -9.54
N GLU A 22 19.19 52.75 -10.16
CA GLU A 22 18.81 53.38 -11.45
C GLU A 22 18.40 52.33 -12.53
N ARG A 23 17.31 52.44 -13.28
CA ARG A 23 16.37 53.53 -13.60
C ARG A 23 15.13 52.91 -14.27
N SER A 24 13.93 53.42 -13.99
CA SER A 24 12.75 53.24 -14.84
C SER A 24 12.87 54.09 -16.13
N PRO A 25 12.14 53.76 -17.21
CA PRO A 25 10.86 54.45 -17.42
C PRO A 25 9.74 53.55 -17.99
N GLY A 26 8.52 54.06 -17.89
CA GLY A 26 7.28 53.37 -18.25
C GLY A 26 7.04 53.19 -19.75
N GLY A 27 6.02 52.38 -20.04
CA GLY A 27 5.56 52.05 -21.37
C GLY A 27 4.17 51.41 -21.32
N GLU A 28 3.16 52.28 -21.40
CA GLU A 28 1.95 52.12 -22.20
C GLU A 28 1.04 50.89 -22.03
N ARG A 29 -0.05 51.22 -21.33
CA ARG A 29 -1.39 50.69 -21.40
C ARG A 29 -1.92 50.64 -22.85
N LEU A 30 -2.18 49.45 -23.39
CA LEU A 30 -3.10 49.25 -24.51
C LEU A 30 -3.96 48.00 -24.27
N SER A 31 -5.23 48.22 -23.91
CA SER A 31 -6.32 47.35 -24.32
C SER A 31 -6.75 47.80 -25.72
N PRO A 32 -7.12 46.89 -26.65
CA PRO A 32 -8.56 46.71 -26.85
C PRO A 32 -9.00 45.32 -27.37
N VAL A 33 -10.28 45.02 -27.09
CA VAL A 33 -11.29 44.41 -27.97
C VAL A 33 -10.92 43.11 -28.72
N SER A 34 -11.60 42.03 -28.33
CA SER A 34 -12.26 41.04 -29.22
C SER A 34 -12.97 40.04 -28.30
N GLY A 35 -14.21 39.60 -28.50
CA GLY A 35 -15.14 39.70 -29.59
C GLY A 35 -16.15 38.58 -29.33
N SER A 36 -17.41 38.95 -29.12
CA SER A 36 -18.53 38.03 -28.97
C SER A 36 -18.73 37.20 -30.23
N LYS A 37 -18.60 35.88 -30.17
CA LYS A 37 -19.13 34.92 -31.16
C LYS A 37 -19.51 33.58 -30.51
N SER A 38 -20.78 33.45 -30.14
CA SER A 38 -21.55 32.21 -30.34
C SER A 38 -21.97 32.13 -31.82
N PRO A 39 -22.58 31.04 -32.37
CA PRO A 39 -22.70 29.62 -32.00
C PRO A 39 -22.18 28.71 -33.20
N PRO A 40 -22.45 27.39 -33.35
CA PRO A 40 -23.79 26.79 -33.48
C PRO A 40 -24.01 25.46 -32.72
N ARG A 41 -25.28 25.23 -32.36
CA ARG A 41 -25.89 23.92 -32.13
C ARG A 41 -25.85 23.09 -33.41
N THR A 42 -25.66 21.77 -33.30
CA THR A 42 -26.38 20.67 -34.01
C THR A 42 -25.57 19.36 -33.86
N PRO A 43 -26.14 18.17 -34.17
CA PRO A 43 -27.51 17.72 -33.99
C PRO A 43 -27.56 16.45 -33.10
N ALA A 44 -28.75 16.18 -32.55
CA ALA A 44 -29.09 14.88 -31.98
C ALA A 44 -28.85 13.78 -33.03
N SER A 45 -28.19 12.69 -32.62
CA SER A 45 -28.10 11.45 -33.39
C SER A 45 -29.03 10.40 -32.79
N PRO A 46 -29.50 9.46 -33.63
CA PRO A 46 -30.79 8.82 -33.48
C PRO A 46 -30.74 7.63 -32.53
N ASN A 47 -31.84 7.43 -31.80
CA ASN A 47 -32.20 6.15 -31.21
C ASN A 47 -32.28 5.11 -32.33
N HIS A 48 -31.31 4.21 -32.41
CA HIS A 48 -31.49 2.93 -33.08
C HIS A 48 -32.08 1.97 -32.05
N SER A 49 -33.41 1.92 -32.04
CA SER A 49 -34.18 0.81 -31.49
C SER A 49 -33.79 -0.45 -32.26
N PHE A 50 -32.98 -1.31 -31.64
CA PHE A 50 -32.79 -2.66 -32.15
C PHE A 50 -34.08 -3.44 -31.88
N THR A 51 -34.77 -3.76 -32.97
CA THR A 51 -35.85 -4.74 -33.04
C THR A 51 -35.25 -6.08 -32.63
N SER A 52 -35.50 -6.52 -31.39
CA SER A 52 -35.25 -7.91 -31.00
C SER A 52 -36.36 -8.75 -31.61
N LEU A 53 -35.96 -9.67 -32.47
CA LEU A 53 -36.84 -10.70 -33.03
C LEU A 53 -37.28 -11.65 -31.91
N ASP A 54 -38.58 -11.91 -31.89
CA ASP A 54 -39.21 -13.02 -31.16
C ASP A 54 -38.51 -14.34 -31.49
N PRO A 55 -38.13 -15.15 -30.48
CA PRO A 55 -37.95 -16.57 -30.66
C PRO A 55 -39.31 -17.25 -30.54
N LEU A 56 -39.64 -18.06 -31.55
CA LEU A 56 -40.76 -19.00 -31.56
C LEU A 56 -40.86 -19.76 -30.22
N GLU A 57 -42.05 -19.72 -29.64
CA GLU A 57 -42.51 -20.70 -28.66
C GLU A 57 -42.70 -22.05 -29.39
N GLU A 58 -41.83 -23.01 -29.09
CA GLU A 58 -42.03 -24.41 -29.43
C GLU A 58 -42.44 -25.13 -28.14
N ASP A 59 -43.75 -25.35 -28.01
CA ASP A 59 -44.38 -26.19 -26.99
C ASP A 59 -43.77 -27.59 -27.04
N THR A 60 -43.05 -27.96 -25.98
CA THR A 60 -42.69 -29.35 -25.71
C THR A 60 -43.10 -29.68 -24.28
N GLU A 61 -44.33 -30.17 -24.14
CA GLU A 61 -44.81 -30.84 -22.94
C GLU A 61 -44.15 -32.23 -22.86
N GLY A 62 -43.40 -32.49 -21.79
CA GLY A 62 -42.73 -33.77 -21.57
C GLY A 62 -42.10 -33.91 -20.19
N GLU A 63 -42.92 -34.42 -19.26
CA GLU A 63 -42.62 -35.23 -18.07
C GLU A 63 -41.42 -34.95 -17.14
N GLU A 64 -41.76 -35.02 -15.85
CA GLU A 64 -40.91 -34.91 -14.68
C GLU A 64 -39.79 -35.97 -14.58
N VAL A 65 -38.87 -35.65 -13.64
CA VAL A 65 -37.94 -36.53 -12.92
C VAL A 65 -36.55 -36.68 -13.54
N GLY A 66 -35.73 -35.66 -13.32
CA GLY A 66 -34.28 -35.75 -13.47
C GLY A 66 -33.59 -34.65 -12.69
N GLY A 67 -33.38 -34.87 -11.39
CA GLY A 67 -32.62 -33.96 -10.53
C GLY A 67 -31.23 -33.71 -11.10
N SER A 68 -31.06 -32.58 -11.77
CA SER A 68 -29.80 -32.16 -12.37
C SER A 68 -28.74 -32.09 -11.26
N PRO A 69 -27.64 -32.87 -11.34
CA PRO A 69 -26.59 -32.80 -10.35
C PRO A 69 -26.01 -31.39 -10.43
N ARG A 70 -26.25 -30.60 -9.38
CA ARG A 70 -25.71 -29.25 -9.19
C ARG A 70 -24.21 -29.32 -9.46
N ALA A 71 -23.79 -28.88 -10.65
CA ALA A 71 -22.39 -28.88 -11.05
C ALA A 71 -21.60 -28.11 -10.00
N ALA A 72 -20.83 -28.84 -9.20
CA ALA A 72 -19.97 -28.24 -8.20
C ALA A 72 -19.00 -27.30 -8.94
N SER A 73 -19.00 -26.03 -8.56
CA SER A 73 -18.02 -25.06 -9.06
C SER A 73 -16.63 -25.67 -8.92
N PRO A 74 -15.79 -25.63 -9.95
CA PRO A 74 -14.46 -26.21 -9.86
C PRO A 74 -13.73 -25.63 -8.64
N PRO A 75 -13.08 -26.48 -7.82
CA PRO A 75 -12.39 -26.03 -6.63
C PRO A 75 -11.39 -24.93 -6.99
N SER A 76 -11.51 -23.78 -6.33
CA SER A 76 -10.53 -22.70 -6.47
C SER A 76 -9.17 -23.22 -5.99
N ALA A 77 -8.09 -22.90 -6.70
CA ALA A 77 -6.73 -23.25 -6.31
C ALA A 77 -6.35 -22.73 -4.90
N ASN A 78 -7.10 -21.75 -4.38
CA ASN A 78 -6.98 -21.22 -3.03
C ASN A 78 -7.89 -21.92 -1.99
N GLN A 79 -8.44 -23.11 -2.30
CA GLN A 79 -9.34 -23.84 -1.39
C GLN A 79 -8.70 -24.25 -0.06
N TYR A 80 -7.38 -24.35 -0.02
CA TYR A 80 -6.62 -24.75 1.18
C TYR A 80 -6.32 -23.58 2.13
N VAL A 81 -6.78 -22.37 1.79
CA VAL A 81 -6.63 -21.20 2.66
C VAL A 81 -7.68 -21.26 3.76
N GLU A 82 -7.23 -21.44 5.00
CA GLU A 82 -8.10 -21.39 6.18
C GLU A 82 -8.99 -20.13 6.15
N PRO A 83 -10.32 -20.25 6.31
CA PRO A 83 -11.25 -19.10 6.27
C PRO A 83 -10.90 -17.99 7.26
N GLU A 84 -10.28 -18.35 8.39
CA GLU A 84 -9.84 -17.41 9.41
C GLU A 84 -8.78 -16.41 8.91
N MET A 85 -7.96 -16.80 7.93
CA MET A 85 -6.96 -15.89 7.33
C MET A 85 -7.58 -14.84 6.43
N LEU A 86 -8.80 -15.06 5.95
CA LEU A 86 -9.54 -14.14 5.10
C LEU A 86 -10.41 -13.15 5.90
N ILE A 87 -10.43 -13.26 7.23
CA ILE A 87 -11.18 -12.35 8.11
C ILE A 87 -10.53 -10.96 8.10
N GLY A 88 -11.31 -9.94 7.71
CA GLY A 88 -10.87 -8.56 7.61
C GLY A 88 -9.99 -8.25 6.39
N VAL A 89 -9.95 -9.16 5.42
CA VAL A 89 -9.23 -8.99 4.16
C VAL A 89 -10.18 -8.39 3.12
N SER A 90 -9.70 -7.38 2.40
CA SER A 90 -10.39 -6.84 1.23
C SER A 90 -9.39 -6.52 0.14
N LEU A 91 -9.79 -6.70 -1.11
CA LEU A 91 -8.97 -6.36 -2.27
C LEU A 91 -9.83 -5.89 -3.43
N GLY A 92 -9.26 -5.05 -4.29
CA GLY A 92 -9.94 -4.58 -5.50
C GLY A 92 -9.51 -3.20 -5.94
N PHE A 93 -10.22 -2.65 -6.93
CA PHE A 93 -9.97 -1.31 -7.47
C PHE A 93 -10.86 -0.22 -6.85
N SER A 94 -11.84 -0.63 -6.05
CA SER A 94 -12.71 0.27 -5.30
C SER A 94 -11.98 0.87 -4.09
N ARG A 95 -12.61 1.86 -3.45
CA ARG A 95 -12.09 2.44 -2.21
C ARG A 95 -12.12 1.37 -1.09
N PRO A 96 -11.01 1.14 -0.37
CA PRO A 96 -11.02 0.23 0.78
C PRO A 96 -11.94 0.75 1.88
N VAL A 97 -12.69 -0.18 2.50
CA VAL A 97 -13.56 0.11 3.64
C VAL A 97 -12.78 -0.18 4.93
N ILE A 98 -12.56 0.86 5.72
CA ILE A 98 -11.92 0.76 7.04
C ILE A 98 -13.03 0.58 8.08
N SER A 99 -13.13 -0.61 8.68
CA SER A 99 -14.11 -0.95 9.70
C SER A 99 -13.46 -1.48 10.97
N THR A 100 -14.15 -1.27 12.10
CA THR A 100 -13.83 -1.90 13.40
C THR A 100 -14.08 -3.41 13.34
N GLU A 101 -15.12 -3.82 12.63
CA GLU A 101 -15.51 -5.21 12.51
C GLU A 101 -14.68 -5.92 11.45
N LEU A 102 -14.08 -7.04 11.82
CA LEU A 102 -13.38 -7.92 10.90
C LEU A 102 -14.39 -8.91 10.31
N VAL A 103 -14.88 -8.60 9.12
CA VAL A 103 -15.83 -9.45 8.40
C VAL A 103 -15.07 -10.40 7.47
N PRO A 104 -15.52 -11.67 7.31
CA PRO A 104 -14.98 -12.56 6.28
C PRO A 104 -15.04 -11.91 4.89
N MET A 105 -14.02 -12.15 4.06
CA MET A 105 -14.00 -11.63 2.69
C MET A 105 -15.25 -12.11 1.92
N PRO A 106 -16.05 -11.19 1.33
CA PRO A 106 -17.34 -11.53 0.72
C PRO A 106 -17.20 -12.30 -0.59
N SER A 107 -16.03 -12.22 -1.24
CA SER A 107 -15.73 -12.86 -2.51
C SER A 107 -14.68 -13.96 -2.35
N VAL A 108 -14.61 -14.88 -3.31
CA VAL A 108 -13.49 -15.83 -3.43
C VAL A 108 -12.20 -15.07 -3.78
N MET A 109 -11.07 -15.52 -3.25
CA MET A 109 -9.76 -14.94 -3.58
C MET A 109 -9.45 -15.18 -5.07
N PRO A 110 -9.20 -14.12 -5.86
CA PRO A 110 -8.89 -14.28 -7.28
C PRO A 110 -7.53 -14.97 -7.49
N ASN A 111 -7.43 -15.79 -8.53
CA ASN A 111 -6.16 -16.37 -8.97
C ASN A 111 -5.35 -15.39 -9.83
N VAL A 112 -6.01 -14.48 -10.54
CA VAL A 112 -5.35 -13.49 -11.41
C VAL A 112 -5.89 -12.11 -11.09
N ILE A 113 -4.99 -11.18 -10.81
CA ILE A 113 -5.27 -9.77 -10.60
C ILE A 113 -4.63 -9.00 -11.75
N THR A 114 -5.44 -8.47 -12.66
CA THR A 114 -4.96 -7.74 -13.84
C THR A 114 -4.80 -6.25 -13.53
N LEU A 115 -3.58 -5.74 -13.53
CA LEU A 115 -3.28 -4.33 -13.32
C LEU A 115 -3.36 -3.54 -14.65
N PRO A 116 -4.19 -2.49 -14.71
CA PRO A 116 -4.22 -1.60 -15.85
C PRO A 116 -2.95 -0.72 -15.94
N TYR A 117 -2.77 -0.05 -17.08
CA TYR A 117 -1.63 0.84 -17.35
C TYR A 117 -2.09 2.26 -17.71
N GLY A 118 -1.39 3.27 -17.19
CA GLY A 118 -1.72 4.68 -17.41
C GLY A 118 -2.79 5.22 -16.45
N LYS A 119 -3.80 5.90 -16.98
CA LYS A 119 -4.86 6.59 -16.21
C LYS A 119 -5.89 5.59 -15.67
N ALA A 120 -5.54 4.88 -14.61
CA ALA A 120 -6.35 3.80 -14.10
C ALA A 120 -6.43 3.78 -12.55
N PRO A 121 -7.47 3.16 -11.97
CA PRO A 121 -7.56 3.05 -10.52
C PRO A 121 -6.44 2.17 -9.95
N THR A 122 -6.03 2.49 -8.72
CA THR A 122 -5.02 1.72 -7.99
C THR A 122 -5.67 0.46 -7.42
N PHE A 123 -5.02 -0.70 -7.56
CA PHE A 123 -5.45 -1.91 -6.87
C PHE A 123 -5.05 -1.81 -5.40
N HIS A 124 -5.96 -2.13 -4.47
CA HIS A 124 -5.66 -2.23 -3.05
C HIS A 124 -5.74 -3.67 -2.55
N PHE A 125 -4.96 -3.97 -1.52
CA PHE A 125 -5.06 -5.19 -0.72
C PHE A 125 -4.91 -4.83 0.76
N GLN A 126 -6.00 -4.95 1.50
CA GLN A 126 -6.10 -4.70 2.92
C GLN A 126 -6.01 -5.99 3.74
N ALA A 127 -5.32 -5.93 4.88
CA ALA A 127 -5.32 -6.98 5.90
C ALA A 127 -5.30 -6.38 7.32
N PRO A 128 -5.67 -7.16 8.36
CA PRO A 128 -5.71 -6.67 9.73
C PRO A 128 -4.34 -6.29 10.32
N SER A 129 -3.26 -6.96 9.90
CA SER A 129 -1.89 -6.62 10.31
C SER A 129 -0.88 -6.90 9.20
N TRP A 130 0.33 -6.36 9.33
CA TRP A 130 1.45 -6.61 8.42
C TRP A 130 1.80 -8.11 8.34
N ARG A 131 1.87 -8.79 9.49
CA ARG A 131 2.16 -10.23 9.54
C ARG A 131 1.07 -11.05 8.87
N LYS A 132 -0.21 -10.75 9.15
CA LYS A 132 -1.34 -11.44 8.53
C LYS A 132 -1.35 -11.27 7.00
N LEU A 133 -1.01 -10.07 6.52
CA LEU A 133 -0.85 -9.80 5.09
C LEU A 133 0.20 -10.71 4.46
N LEU A 134 1.43 -10.73 5.00
CA LEU A 134 2.53 -11.52 4.45
C LEU A 134 2.25 -13.02 4.51
N LYS A 135 1.73 -13.52 5.65
CA LYS A 135 1.37 -14.94 5.82
C LYS A 135 0.30 -15.37 4.83
N LEU A 136 -0.73 -14.56 4.63
CA LEU A 136 -1.77 -14.83 3.65
C LEU A 136 -1.19 -14.86 2.23
N MET A 137 -0.38 -13.87 1.85
CA MET A 137 0.25 -13.81 0.53
C MET A 137 1.15 -15.02 0.24
N ALA A 138 1.91 -15.51 1.23
CA ALA A 138 2.74 -16.70 1.07
C ALA A 138 1.92 -17.99 0.84
N ARG A 139 0.70 -18.07 1.40
CA ARG A 139 -0.21 -19.20 1.21
C ARG A 139 -1.04 -19.12 -0.07
N LEU A 140 -1.11 -17.96 -0.71
CA LEU A 140 -1.85 -17.72 -1.96
C LEU A 140 -0.97 -17.97 -3.20
N SER A 141 -0.43 -19.18 -3.31
CA SER A 141 0.51 -19.54 -4.39
C SER A 141 -0.09 -19.44 -5.80
N ALA A 142 -1.40 -19.66 -5.92
CA ALA A 142 -2.12 -19.56 -7.19
C ALA A 142 -2.46 -18.12 -7.58
N THR A 143 -2.39 -17.17 -6.65
CA THR A 143 -2.71 -15.77 -6.91
C THR A 143 -1.51 -15.05 -7.51
N ARG A 144 -1.71 -14.43 -8.67
CA ARG A 144 -0.70 -13.63 -9.36
C ARG A 144 -1.24 -12.31 -9.86
N VAL A 145 -0.34 -11.33 -9.91
CA VAL A 145 -0.56 -9.99 -10.43
C VAL A 145 0.05 -9.91 -11.81
N GLU A 146 -0.77 -9.61 -12.81
CA GLU A 146 -0.37 -9.55 -14.21
C GLU A 146 -0.76 -8.19 -14.80
N PRO A 147 -0.06 -7.69 -15.80
CA PRO A 147 -0.51 -6.51 -16.52
C PRO A 147 -1.72 -6.87 -17.41
N THR A 148 -2.59 -5.92 -17.70
CA THR A 148 -3.63 -6.12 -18.72
C THR A 148 -3.01 -6.36 -20.11
N LEU A 149 -3.73 -7.02 -21.01
CA LEU A 149 -3.27 -7.22 -22.39
C LEU A 149 -2.95 -5.89 -23.09
N GLU A 150 -3.77 -4.87 -22.85
CA GLU A 150 -3.55 -3.50 -23.34
C GLU A 150 -2.25 -2.88 -22.80
N ALA A 151 -1.91 -3.14 -21.54
CA ALA A 151 -0.68 -2.65 -20.96
C ALA A 151 0.56 -3.24 -21.67
N LEU A 152 0.51 -4.54 -22.00
CA LEU A 152 1.58 -5.23 -22.70
C LEU A 152 1.80 -4.69 -24.12
N THR A 153 0.74 -4.29 -24.83
CA THR A 153 0.87 -3.75 -26.19
C THR A 153 1.37 -2.31 -26.20
N VAL A 154 1.01 -1.51 -25.19
CA VAL A 154 1.35 -0.08 -25.14
C VAL A 154 2.75 0.19 -24.59
N ALA A 155 3.18 -0.53 -23.55
CA ALA A 155 4.37 -0.15 -22.78
C ALA A 155 5.69 -0.27 -23.55
N LYS A 156 5.80 -1.20 -24.51
CA LYS A 156 7.04 -1.48 -25.28
C LYS A 156 8.29 -1.77 -24.42
N HIS A 157 8.14 -1.92 -23.11
CA HIS A 157 9.19 -2.20 -22.14
C HIS A 157 8.67 -3.18 -21.08
N GLN A 158 9.58 -3.76 -20.30
CA GLN A 158 9.18 -4.60 -19.18
C GLN A 158 8.39 -3.79 -18.16
N LEU A 159 7.21 -4.28 -17.80
CA LEU A 159 6.35 -3.64 -16.81
C LEU A 159 6.82 -3.98 -15.40
N LYS A 160 6.95 -2.96 -14.57
CA LYS A 160 7.38 -3.07 -13.18
C LYS A 160 6.23 -2.71 -12.24
N LEU A 161 6.24 -3.27 -11.04
CA LEU A 161 5.25 -3.03 -10.01
C LEU A 161 5.74 -1.92 -9.06
N ARG A 162 4.92 -0.89 -8.85
CA ARG A 162 5.09 0.09 -7.77
C ARG A 162 4.20 -0.31 -6.60
N THR A 163 4.75 -0.22 -5.40
CA THR A 163 4.06 -0.59 -4.16
C THR A 163 4.10 0.56 -3.16
N VAL A 164 2.91 0.93 -2.68
CA VAL A 164 2.75 1.86 -1.56
C VAL A 164 2.10 1.10 -0.41
N ILE A 165 2.76 1.09 0.74
CA ILE A 165 2.28 0.45 1.96
C ILE A 165 1.66 1.55 2.82
N GLN A 166 0.42 1.35 3.28
CA GLN A 166 -0.26 2.27 4.16
C GLN A 166 -0.71 1.57 5.45
N PHE A 167 -0.49 2.24 6.58
CA PHE A 167 -1.01 1.86 7.88
C PHE A 167 -2.09 2.87 8.28
N VAL A 168 -3.31 2.41 8.55
CA VAL A 168 -4.45 3.28 8.86
C VAL A 168 -5.08 2.90 10.18
N LYS A 169 -5.31 3.88 11.04
CA LYS A 169 -6.16 3.73 12.23
C LYS A 169 -7.63 3.79 11.84
N ILE A 170 -8.41 2.90 12.44
CA ILE A 170 -9.86 2.89 12.27
C ILE A 170 -10.49 4.12 12.92
N HIS A 171 -9.95 4.52 14.07
CA HIS A 171 -10.39 5.69 14.82
C HIS A 171 -9.19 6.33 15.54
N HIS A 172 -9.22 7.63 15.81
CA HIS A 172 -8.09 8.35 16.41
C HIS A 172 -7.72 7.81 17.80
N SER A 173 -8.73 7.40 18.58
CA SER A 173 -8.56 6.77 19.90
C SER A 173 -8.28 5.26 19.85
N ALA A 174 -8.44 4.62 18.68
CA ALA A 174 -8.14 3.20 18.55
C ALA A 174 -6.63 2.96 18.59
N SER A 175 -6.26 1.85 19.24
CA SER A 175 -4.92 1.28 19.19
C SER A 175 -4.71 0.41 17.94
N GLU A 176 -5.81 -0.03 17.30
CA GLU A 176 -5.76 -0.91 16.14
C GLU A 176 -5.40 -0.18 14.85
N TRP A 177 -4.50 -0.80 14.09
CA TRP A 177 -4.07 -0.37 12.76
C TRP A 177 -4.42 -1.44 11.73
N ARG A 178 -4.81 -1.02 10.52
CA ARG A 178 -4.97 -1.87 9.34
C ARG A 178 -3.80 -1.62 8.39
N THR A 179 -3.35 -2.68 7.71
CA THR A 179 -2.33 -2.57 6.65
C THR A 179 -3.02 -2.61 5.30
N LEU A 180 -2.66 -1.69 4.41
CA LEU A 180 -3.10 -1.64 3.04
C LEU A 180 -1.88 -1.61 2.11
N LEU A 181 -1.91 -2.43 1.07
CA LEU A 181 -1.03 -2.28 -0.09
C LEU A 181 -1.81 -1.57 -1.18
N TYR A 182 -1.19 -0.59 -1.82
CA TYR A 182 -1.62 -0.09 -3.12
C TYR A 182 -0.60 -0.50 -4.17
N LEU A 183 -1.11 -1.10 -5.24
CA LEU A 183 -0.34 -1.65 -6.34
C LEU A 183 -0.71 -0.92 -7.64
N THR A 184 0.30 -0.45 -8.36
CA THR A 184 0.15 0.14 -9.69
C THR A 184 1.28 -0.32 -10.60
N THR A 185 1.01 -0.39 -11.89
CA THR A 185 2.07 -0.52 -12.90
C THR A 185 2.92 0.75 -12.94
N ASP A 186 4.25 0.60 -12.96
CA ASP A 186 5.18 1.71 -13.13
C ASP A 186 4.93 2.44 -14.43
N PHE A 187 5.02 3.77 -14.43
CA PHE A 187 4.74 4.59 -15.61
C PHE A 187 5.89 5.57 -15.85
N PRO A 188 6.44 5.63 -17.07
CA PRO A 188 7.56 6.51 -17.38
C PRO A 188 7.16 7.97 -17.18
N ILE A 189 8.06 8.74 -16.57
CA ILE A 189 7.84 10.16 -16.34
C ILE A 189 8.10 10.90 -17.66
N SER A 190 7.13 11.68 -18.13
CA SER A 190 7.34 12.51 -19.31
C SER A 190 8.48 13.50 -19.08
N PRO A 191 9.40 13.72 -20.04
CA PRO A 191 10.49 14.68 -19.92
C PRO A 191 10.00 16.13 -19.73
N THR A 192 8.74 16.41 -20.12
CA THR A 192 8.10 17.72 -19.92
C THR A 192 7.51 17.92 -18.52
N THR A 193 7.55 16.89 -17.66
CA THR A 193 6.98 16.97 -16.31
C THR A 193 7.84 17.88 -15.43
N PRO A 194 7.28 18.99 -14.89
CA PRO A 194 8.02 19.84 -13.96
C PRO A 194 8.39 19.05 -12.70
N ASN A 195 9.61 19.27 -12.18
CA ASN A 195 10.13 18.60 -11.00
C ASN A 195 10.14 17.05 -11.11
N SER A 196 10.40 16.49 -12.29
CA SER A 196 10.47 15.04 -12.54
C SER A 196 11.42 14.30 -11.59
N HIS A 197 12.48 14.96 -11.13
CA HIS A 197 13.44 14.44 -10.15
C HIS A 197 12.77 13.96 -8.85
N ARG A 198 11.65 14.58 -8.42
CA ARG A 198 10.96 14.21 -7.17
C ARG A 198 10.39 12.78 -7.18
N TYR A 199 10.19 12.20 -8.36
CA TYR A 199 9.65 10.85 -8.52
C TYR A 199 10.76 9.80 -8.77
N THR A 200 12.01 10.25 -8.93
CA THR A 200 13.16 9.38 -9.24
C THR A 200 14.23 9.41 -8.13
N ASN A 201 14.16 10.35 -7.19
CA ASN A 201 15.09 10.50 -6.07
C ASN A 201 14.98 9.42 -4.98
N GLY A 202 14.02 8.49 -5.08
CA GLY A 202 13.81 7.43 -4.07
C GLY A 202 13.18 7.93 -2.77
N ASP A 203 12.54 9.10 -2.76
CA ASP A 203 11.83 9.60 -1.59
C ASP A 203 10.61 8.71 -1.27
N VAL A 204 10.67 8.06 -0.11
CA VAL A 204 9.65 7.12 0.37
C VAL A 204 8.35 7.80 0.79
N SER A 205 8.34 9.13 0.90
CA SER A 205 7.17 9.94 1.23
C SER A 205 6.50 10.54 0.00
N VAL A 206 7.10 10.40 -1.19
CA VAL A 206 6.54 10.91 -2.45
C VAL A 206 5.91 9.78 -3.23
N LEU A 207 4.61 9.88 -3.48
CA LEU A 207 3.87 8.90 -4.27
C LEU A 207 4.46 8.76 -5.69
N PRO A 208 4.49 7.54 -6.25
CA PRO A 208 4.97 7.32 -7.62
C PRO A 208 4.21 8.16 -8.65
N TYR A 209 4.86 8.46 -9.78
CA TYR A 209 4.24 9.26 -10.85
C TYR A 209 2.92 8.68 -11.38
N SER A 210 2.74 7.36 -11.34
CA SER A 210 1.49 6.67 -11.68
C SER A 210 0.28 7.21 -10.90
N TYR A 211 0.47 7.71 -9.67
CA TYR A 211 -0.59 8.28 -8.83
C TYR A 211 -1.01 9.70 -9.24
N THR A 212 -0.31 10.33 -10.19
CA THR A 212 -0.74 11.61 -10.78
C THR A 212 -1.62 11.44 -12.01
N LEU A 213 -1.73 10.21 -12.53
CA LEU A 213 -2.48 9.91 -13.74
C LEU A 213 -3.96 9.64 -13.48
N SER A 214 -4.32 9.31 -12.24
CA SER A 214 -5.69 9.02 -11.79
C SER A 214 -6.01 9.70 -10.46
N PRO A 215 -7.30 9.82 -10.07
CA PRO A 215 -7.68 10.42 -8.81
C PRO A 215 -7.02 9.71 -7.63
N LEU A 216 -6.34 10.47 -6.78
CA LEU A 216 -5.64 9.92 -5.63
C LEU A 216 -6.62 9.26 -4.65
N PRO A 217 -6.37 7.99 -4.23
CA PRO A 217 -7.16 7.33 -3.21
C PRO A 217 -7.32 8.21 -1.97
N THR A 218 -8.54 8.31 -1.45
CA THR A 218 -8.87 9.28 -0.40
C THR A 218 -7.98 9.13 0.84
N LEU A 219 -7.60 7.90 1.19
CA LEU A 219 -6.75 7.63 2.35
C LEU A 219 -5.30 8.12 2.16
N LEU A 220 -4.84 8.32 0.92
CA LEU A 220 -3.47 8.78 0.64
C LEU A 220 -3.36 10.31 0.56
N ARG A 221 -4.48 11.05 0.74
CA ARG A 221 -4.51 12.51 0.60
C ARG A 221 -3.92 13.26 1.79
N ASP A 222 -3.97 12.67 2.98
CA ASP A 222 -3.59 13.33 4.24
C ASP A 222 -2.06 13.42 4.47
N GLY A 223 -1.27 13.07 3.46
CA GLY A 223 0.19 13.06 3.52
C GLY A 223 0.77 11.76 4.10
N ALA A 224 2.11 11.66 4.08
CA ALA A 224 2.81 10.43 4.44
C ALA A 224 2.81 10.13 5.94
N GLU A 225 2.64 11.16 6.78
CA GLU A 225 2.81 11.08 8.24
C GLU A 225 1.63 11.73 9.00
N SER A 226 0.41 11.28 8.74
CA SER A 226 -0.76 11.68 9.52
C SER A 226 -0.89 10.82 10.80
N PRO A 227 -1.42 11.37 11.92
CA PRO A 227 -1.72 10.59 13.12
C PRO A 227 -2.66 9.40 12.89
N MET A 228 -3.55 9.51 11.90
CA MET A 228 -4.50 8.47 11.54
C MET A 228 -4.02 7.57 10.40
N ALA A 229 -3.08 8.04 9.58
CA ALA A 229 -2.62 7.31 8.40
C ALA A 229 -1.14 7.58 8.14
N LYS A 230 -0.38 6.51 7.93
CA LYS A 230 1.03 6.60 7.54
C LYS A 230 1.21 5.81 6.26
N TYR A 231 1.91 6.35 5.27
CA TYR A 231 2.29 5.56 4.11
C TYR A 231 3.78 5.60 3.84
N TYR A 232 4.23 4.54 3.18
CA TYR A 232 5.60 4.33 2.76
C TYR A 232 5.60 3.82 1.32
N VAL A 233 6.27 4.55 0.45
CA VAL A 233 6.51 4.15 -0.94
C VAL A 233 7.77 3.32 -0.95
N VAL A 234 7.69 2.08 -1.43
CA VAL A 234 8.87 1.22 -1.53
C VAL A 234 9.79 1.78 -2.63
N PRO A 235 10.99 2.27 -2.30
CA PRO A 235 11.92 2.78 -3.30
C PRO A 235 12.66 1.62 -3.96
N PRO A 236 13.22 1.79 -5.17
CA PRO A 236 14.09 0.78 -5.74
C PRO A 236 15.45 0.86 -5.04
N THR A 237 15.90 -0.23 -4.44
CA THR A 237 17.27 -0.34 -3.91
C THR A 237 18.10 -1.28 -4.78
N ALA A 238 19.42 -1.30 -4.59
CA ALA A 238 20.28 -2.26 -5.30
C ALA A 238 19.94 -3.72 -4.95
N THR A 239 19.47 -3.97 -3.72
CA THR A 239 19.08 -5.28 -3.21
C THR A 239 17.61 -5.61 -3.44
N THR A 240 16.76 -4.60 -3.52
CA THR A 240 15.30 -4.72 -3.67
C THR A 240 14.82 -3.84 -4.82
N PRO A 241 15.09 -4.24 -6.09
CA PRO A 241 14.59 -3.53 -7.26
C PRO A 241 13.07 -3.73 -7.41
N TYR A 242 12.42 -2.89 -8.21
CA TYR A 242 10.99 -3.07 -8.48
C TYR A 242 10.68 -4.44 -9.09
N PRO A 243 9.64 -5.14 -8.60
CA PRO A 243 9.27 -6.43 -9.14
C PRO A 243 8.81 -6.30 -10.58
N THR A 244 9.22 -7.24 -11.43
CA THR A 244 8.76 -7.35 -12.81
C THR A 244 7.42 -8.07 -12.84
N LEU A 245 6.48 -7.62 -13.68
CA LEU A 245 5.20 -8.29 -13.88
C LEU A 245 5.31 -9.34 -15.01
N PRO A 246 4.64 -10.51 -14.90
CA PRO A 246 3.77 -10.92 -13.79
C PRO A 246 4.54 -11.34 -12.52
N ILE A 247 3.90 -11.22 -11.35
CA ILE A 247 4.43 -11.67 -10.06
C ILE A 247 3.37 -12.41 -9.24
N ASN A 248 3.71 -13.56 -8.66
CA ASN A 248 2.82 -14.28 -7.75
C ASN A 248 2.87 -13.69 -6.32
N PHE A 249 1.86 -13.98 -5.52
CA PHE A 249 1.78 -13.45 -4.15
C PHE A 249 2.92 -13.91 -3.23
N PRO A 250 3.40 -15.16 -3.27
CA PRO A 250 4.55 -15.56 -2.46
C PRO A 250 5.82 -14.76 -2.78
N ASN A 251 6.13 -14.54 -4.07
CA ASN A 251 7.28 -13.72 -4.47
C ASN A 251 7.08 -12.25 -4.08
N LEU A 252 5.84 -11.75 -4.17
CA LEU A 252 5.53 -10.39 -3.70
C LEU A 252 5.68 -10.27 -2.18
N ALA A 253 5.32 -11.29 -1.40
CA ALA A 253 5.55 -11.34 0.04
C ALA A 253 7.05 -11.31 0.37
N MET A 254 7.86 -12.10 -0.35
CA MET A 254 9.32 -12.07 -0.21
C MET A 254 9.91 -10.71 -0.55
N TYR A 255 9.45 -10.07 -1.63
CA TYR A 255 9.84 -8.70 -1.97
C TYR A 255 9.52 -7.69 -0.85
N LEU A 256 8.32 -7.77 -0.28
CA LEU A 256 7.92 -6.91 0.84
C LEU A 256 8.76 -7.17 2.09
N GLN A 257 9.10 -8.43 2.36
CA GLN A 257 9.99 -8.79 3.46
C GLN A 257 11.41 -8.24 3.24
N SER A 258 11.94 -8.32 2.02
CA SER A 258 13.23 -7.71 1.65
C SER A 258 13.21 -6.18 1.85
N ALA A 259 12.12 -5.51 1.49
CA ALA A 259 11.97 -4.08 1.73
C ALA A 259 12.00 -3.72 3.23
N VAL A 260 11.38 -4.54 4.09
CA VAL A 260 11.47 -4.36 5.55
C VAL A 260 12.89 -4.62 6.06
N GLN A 261 13.58 -5.62 5.53
CA GLN A 261 14.97 -5.89 5.90
C GLN A 261 15.90 -4.75 5.52
N ASP A 262 15.76 -4.20 4.31
CA ASP A 262 16.50 -3.01 3.87
C ASP A 262 16.22 -1.82 4.80
N SER A 263 14.95 -1.63 5.19
CA SER A 263 14.55 -0.62 6.17
C SER A 263 15.21 -0.81 7.54
N ARG A 264 15.29 -2.06 8.03
CA ARG A 264 15.97 -2.38 9.30
C ARG A 264 17.48 -2.18 9.21
N ARG A 265 18.11 -2.53 8.09
CA ARG A 265 19.55 -2.31 7.85
C ARG A 265 19.91 -0.84 7.76
N ALA A 266 19.05 -0.04 7.14
CA ALA A 266 19.20 1.41 7.06
C ALA A 266 19.06 2.13 8.41
N SER A 267 18.75 1.43 9.51
CA SER A 267 18.62 2.04 10.83
C SER A 267 19.88 2.71 11.35
N THR A 268 21.05 2.29 10.86
CA THR A 268 22.35 2.89 11.18
C THR A 268 22.68 4.11 10.31
N ASP A 269 21.97 4.30 9.20
CA ASP A 269 22.15 5.43 8.29
C ASP A 269 21.06 6.48 8.51
N SER A 270 21.37 7.45 9.37
CA SER A 270 20.46 8.53 9.80
C SER A 270 19.95 9.43 8.67
N SER A 271 20.51 9.31 7.46
CA SER A 271 20.17 10.18 6.33
C SER A 271 19.07 9.63 5.42
N SER A 272 18.72 8.35 5.54
CA SER A 272 17.80 7.70 4.59
C SER A 272 16.36 7.61 5.11
N GLY A 273 15.40 8.07 4.30
CA GLY A 273 13.97 7.84 4.56
C GLY A 273 13.59 6.35 4.62
N VAL A 274 14.48 5.47 4.15
CA VAL A 274 14.29 4.02 4.04
C VAL A 274 13.99 3.37 5.40
N ARG A 275 14.50 3.91 6.52
CA ARG A 275 14.21 3.42 7.89
C ARG A 275 12.72 3.50 8.29
N LYS A 276 11.93 4.35 7.64
CA LYS A 276 10.55 4.65 8.06
C LYS A 276 9.65 3.41 8.08
N LEU A 277 9.79 2.48 7.14
CA LEU A 277 8.92 1.30 7.04
C LEU A 277 9.00 0.43 8.30
N ALA A 278 10.19 0.01 8.71
CA ALA A 278 10.37 -0.80 9.92
C ALA A 278 9.87 -0.06 11.16
N ASN A 279 10.15 1.26 11.27
CA ASN A 279 9.63 2.07 12.36
C ASN A 279 8.08 2.14 12.36
N TYR A 280 7.43 2.21 11.20
CA TYR A 280 5.97 2.22 11.12
C TYR A 280 5.39 0.89 11.57
N ILE A 281 5.94 -0.23 11.08
CA ILE A 281 5.50 -1.58 11.49
C ILE A 281 5.63 -1.74 13.01
N ASP A 282 6.81 -1.43 13.57
CA ASP A 282 7.07 -1.52 15.02
C ASP A 282 6.11 -0.65 15.84
N ASN A 283 5.77 0.55 15.35
CA ASN A 283 4.90 1.48 16.07
C ASN A 283 3.41 1.17 15.91
N CYS A 284 3.00 0.60 14.78
CA CYS A 284 1.61 0.26 14.51
C CYS A 284 1.21 -1.09 15.15
N TYR A 285 2.16 -2.00 15.36
CA TYR A 285 1.91 -3.38 15.80
C TYR A 285 2.72 -3.80 17.04
N GLN A 286 2.88 -2.89 18.02
CA GLN A 286 3.66 -3.14 19.25
C GLN A 286 3.22 -4.40 20.00
N ASN A 287 1.91 -4.67 20.08
CA ASN A 287 1.37 -5.81 20.83
C ASN A 287 1.63 -7.16 20.12
N GLU A 288 1.85 -7.16 18.81
CA GLU A 288 2.08 -8.37 18.01
C GLU A 288 3.52 -8.88 18.17
N ALA A 289 4.47 -7.98 18.47
CA ALA A 289 5.84 -8.34 18.83
C ALA A 289 5.92 -9.04 20.20
N GLU A 290 5.04 -8.68 21.13
CA GLU A 290 4.98 -9.30 22.46
C GLU A 290 4.25 -10.66 22.47
N SER A 291 3.35 -10.87 21.51
CA SER A 291 2.52 -12.07 21.39
C SER A 291 3.10 -13.15 20.48
N ALA A 292 4.28 -12.89 19.88
CA ALA A 292 5.06 -13.90 19.16
C ALA A 292 5.74 -14.85 20.16
N THR A 293 4.93 -15.54 20.96
CA THR A 293 5.36 -16.74 21.66
C THR A 293 5.46 -17.88 20.64
N PRO A 294 6.51 -18.71 20.70
CA PRO A 294 6.78 -19.74 19.70
C PRO A 294 5.59 -20.70 19.59
N ILE A 295 5.06 -20.85 18.38
CA ILE A 295 3.95 -21.75 18.03
C ILE A 295 4.41 -23.22 17.97
N ASP A 296 5.42 -23.60 18.78
CA ASP A 296 5.93 -24.97 18.85
C ASP A 296 6.11 -25.47 20.29
N GLN A 297 5.28 -24.96 21.21
CA GLN A 297 5.15 -25.54 22.54
C GLN A 297 3.68 -25.71 22.95
N ALA A 298 2.92 -26.36 22.07
CA ALA A 298 1.58 -26.86 22.38
C ALA A 298 1.59 -28.39 22.62
N VAL A 299 2.63 -28.95 23.25
CA VAL A 299 2.51 -30.24 23.96
C VAL A 299 3.41 -30.25 25.21
N SER A 300 3.08 -29.42 26.20
CA SER A 300 3.38 -29.79 27.59
C SER A 300 2.30 -29.22 28.51
N VAL A 301 1.33 -30.09 28.80
CA VAL A 301 0.39 -29.95 29.91
C VAL A 301 1.18 -29.69 31.19
N ARG A 302 0.77 -28.66 31.95
CA ARG A 302 0.55 -28.64 33.42
C ARG A 302 0.99 -27.31 34.08
N ARG A 303 -0.03 -26.57 34.55
CA ARG A 303 -0.18 -26.13 35.95
C ARG A 303 0.82 -25.06 36.47
N GLY A 304 0.33 -23.84 36.70
CA GLY A 304 1.04 -22.84 37.50
C GLY A 304 0.24 -21.56 37.74
N VAL A 305 -0.47 -21.51 38.86
CA VAL A 305 -1.14 -20.32 39.41
C VAL A 305 -0.09 -19.40 40.04
N GLY A 306 -0.12 -18.10 39.74
CA GLY A 306 0.66 -17.06 40.42
C GLY A 306 0.93 -15.89 39.48
N GLY A 307 0.28 -14.73 39.57
CA GLY A 307 0.00 -13.99 40.79
C GLY A 307 1.10 -12.96 41.03
N MET A 308 0.96 -11.80 40.39
CA MET A 308 1.29 -10.48 40.93
C MET A 308 2.71 -10.21 41.49
N PHE A 309 3.75 -10.14 40.65
CA PHE A 309 4.93 -9.28 40.93
C PHE A 309 5.55 -8.74 39.63
N ARG A 310 4.87 -7.81 38.96
CA ARG A 310 5.44 -6.97 37.87
C ARG A 310 5.28 -5.50 38.21
N ARG A 311 6.18 -4.98 39.04
CA ARG A 311 6.54 -3.55 38.99
C ARG A 311 7.89 -3.36 39.67
N VAL A 312 8.73 -2.55 39.04
CA VAL A 312 10.07 -2.12 39.49
C VAL A 312 11.21 -3.09 39.15
N ILE A 313 11.67 -3.03 37.89
CA ILE A 313 13.09 -2.89 37.49
C ILE A 313 13.08 -2.49 36.00
N ARG A 314 13.14 -1.18 35.75
CA ARG A 314 13.44 -0.57 34.45
C ARG A 314 14.78 0.14 34.60
N LYS A 315 15.89 -0.56 34.37
CA LYS A 315 17.19 0.08 34.09
C LYS A 315 18.18 -0.93 33.49
N HIS A 316 18.61 -0.64 32.26
CA HIS A 316 19.75 -1.23 31.54
C HIS A 316 19.77 -2.75 31.30
N ARG A 317 19.31 -3.18 30.11
CA ARG A 317 20.04 -4.18 29.32
C ARG A 317 19.77 -3.94 27.84
N GLY A 318 20.84 -3.62 27.11
CA GLY A 318 20.83 -3.56 25.65
C GLY A 318 20.86 -4.96 25.04
N SER A 319 20.58 -5.00 23.74
CA SER A 319 20.83 -6.12 22.82
C SER A 319 20.02 -7.40 23.02
N ALA A 320 18.77 -7.40 22.54
CA ALA A 320 18.04 -8.62 22.19
C ALA A 320 16.95 -8.40 21.10
N ARG A 321 17.03 -7.31 20.32
CA ARG A 321 15.95 -6.92 19.39
C ARG A 321 16.15 -7.42 17.95
N ASN A 322 17.22 -8.19 17.68
CA ASN A 322 17.55 -8.68 16.33
C ASN A 322 17.06 -10.12 16.04
N SER A 323 16.40 -10.80 16.98
CA SER A 323 15.99 -12.21 16.78
C SER A 323 14.68 -12.39 15.99
N SER A 324 13.84 -11.35 15.88
CA SER A 324 12.51 -11.46 15.26
C SER A 324 12.54 -11.46 13.72
N GLY A 325 13.66 -11.11 13.09
CA GLY A 325 13.75 -11.03 11.63
C GLY A 325 13.80 -12.39 10.91
N ASN A 326 14.33 -13.42 11.56
CA ASN A 326 14.47 -14.74 10.96
C ASN A 326 13.17 -15.55 11.01
N GLU A 327 12.39 -15.44 12.09
CA GLU A 327 11.11 -16.17 12.26
C GLU A 327 10.10 -15.82 11.17
N GLU A 328 9.98 -14.53 10.83
CA GLU A 328 9.10 -14.06 9.75
C GLU A 328 9.52 -14.62 8.38
N ILE A 329 10.80 -14.91 8.17
CA ILE A 329 11.28 -15.51 6.91
C ILE A 329 10.98 -17.00 6.90
N TYR A 330 11.15 -17.69 8.03
CA TYR A 330 10.85 -19.13 8.13
C TYR A 330 9.36 -19.40 7.85
N ASP A 331 8.46 -18.60 8.42
CA ASP A 331 7.01 -18.69 8.15
C ASP A 331 6.64 -18.47 6.68
N LEU A 332 7.45 -17.73 5.92
CA LEU A 332 7.24 -17.47 4.49
C LEU A 332 7.85 -18.55 3.59
N VAL A 333 8.90 -19.24 4.05
CA VAL A 333 9.73 -20.14 3.25
C VAL A 333 9.36 -21.61 3.44
N THR A 334 8.72 -22.01 4.54
CA THR A 334 8.28 -23.40 4.76
C THR A 334 6.77 -23.59 4.58
N PRO A 335 6.27 -23.77 3.34
CA PRO A 335 4.91 -24.24 3.10
C PRO A 335 4.85 -25.78 3.21
N PHE A 336 5.50 -26.39 4.21
CA PHE A 336 5.36 -27.83 4.39
C PHE A 336 3.93 -28.09 4.88
N VAL A 337 3.07 -28.52 3.95
CA VAL A 337 1.82 -29.21 4.25
C VAL A 337 2.22 -30.56 4.82
N PRO A 338 2.09 -30.80 6.13
CA PRO A 338 2.32 -32.12 6.68
C PRO A 338 1.02 -32.89 6.45
N ASP A 339 0.82 -33.50 5.27
CA ASP A 339 -0.27 -34.49 5.06
C ASP A 339 -0.20 -35.34 3.76
N GLU A 340 0.84 -35.26 2.92
CA GLU A 340 0.90 -36.07 1.67
C GLU A 340 1.99 -37.16 1.63
N TRP A 341 2.65 -37.46 2.76
CA TRP A 341 3.63 -38.56 2.89
C TRP A 341 3.31 -39.52 4.04
N GLY A 342 2.04 -39.94 4.16
CA GLY A 342 1.57 -41.01 5.04
C GLY A 342 1.05 -42.19 4.25
#